data_AF-A0A4Q5LV90-F1
#
_entry.id   AF-A0A4Q5LV90-F1
#
_cell.length_a   1.000
_cell.length_b   1.000
_cell.length_c   1.000
_cell.angle_alpha   90.00
_cell.angle_beta   90.00
_cell.angle_gamma   90.00
#
_symmetry.space_group_name_H-M   'P 1'
#
loop_
_entity.id
_entity.type
_entity.pdbx_description
1 polymer ?
#
loop_
_entity_poly.entity_id
_entity_poly.type
_entity_poly.pdbx_seq_one_letter_code
_entity_poly.pdbx_strand_id
1 'polypeptide(L)'
;MKRLGLILLLLLGGISVKASYKQDTTIVEFTDRGVKKRVTVYTSSKKDFELPRNLNLENVLKTMGVDSSERKKALILIGQDGAKQDTILLVASDGRNIKIVARDARDQLSKRDTLRNGNNDHWSRSDRNDDDDDDNRDNDSKYVKPKKKPGNSRFFSRTDFGFYLGLNNWTNGPSTVPSLQTWGSRFIALSFQRNATLVNGKQVDFALTYGPEIAWNNFMFEGNTYIDHTTEQVEFLVANKGLKRTKLVETSLNLPVMLNFGFEEAKLKIGLGGYIGYRIGTYRKLKYSDSSKKEIDRDNYGLNDFRYGLTAEIGKRRGITFFGRYDMGELFKSSQKNVAGLQAWTIGIRL
;
A
#
# COMPACT_ATOMS: atom_id res chain seq x y z
N MET A 1 12.30 -32.98 24.49
CA MET A 1 10.92 -32.51 24.74
C MET A 1 10.82 -31.03 24.45
N LYS A 2 9.70 -30.62 23.86
CA LYS A 2 9.41 -29.34 23.20
C LYS A 2 9.39 -28.12 24.16
N ARG A 3 9.63 -26.93 23.59
CA ARG A 3 9.09 -25.57 23.88
C ARG A 3 10.24 -24.55 23.83
N LEU A 4 10.55 -23.93 22.68
CA LEU A 4 9.91 -22.72 22.12
C LEU A 4 9.49 -21.70 23.20
N GLY A 5 10.40 -20.76 23.48
CA GLY A 5 10.18 -19.56 24.26
C GLY A 5 10.38 -18.33 23.37
N LEU A 6 9.28 -17.61 23.17
CA LEU A 6 9.05 -16.42 22.37
C LEU A 6 9.86 -15.22 22.92
N ILE A 7 10.69 -14.58 22.10
CA ILE A 7 11.17 -13.20 22.34
C ILE A 7 10.85 -12.38 21.09
N LEU A 8 9.72 -11.67 21.13
CA LEU A 8 9.44 -10.57 20.22
C LEU A 8 8.99 -9.39 21.10
N LEU A 9 9.96 -8.59 21.52
CA LEU A 9 9.76 -7.32 22.21
C LEU A 9 10.48 -6.23 21.42
N LEU A 10 9.82 -5.06 21.32
CA LEU A 10 10.30 -3.75 20.85
C LEU A 10 10.42 -3.53 19.33
N LEU A 11 9.41 -2.83 18.79
CA LEU A 11 9.60 -1.59 18.02
C LEU A 11 8.25 -0.86 17.84
N LEU A 12 7.75 -0.31 18.94
CA LEU A 12 6.86 0.86 18.93
C LEU A 12 7.73 2.09 19.15
N GLY A 13 8.37 2.57 18.08
CA GLY A 13 9.12 3.82 18.04
C GLY A 13 8.39 4.82 17.14
N GLY A 14 8.10 6.00 17.68
CA GLY A 14 7.15 6.97 17.15
C GLY A 14 7.37 7.42 15.70
N ILE A 15 6.24 7.70 15.04
CA ILE A 15 6.18 8.49 13.82
C ILE A 15 6.61 9.91 14.18
N SER A 16 7.90 10.21 14.00
CA SER A 16 8.38 11.58 13.88
C SER A 16 8.37 11.92 12.39
N VAL A 17 7.41 12.75 11.96
CA VAL A 17 7.43 13.38 10.64
C VAL A 17 8.65 14.31 10.61
N LYS A 18 9.75 13.87 9.96
CA LYS A 18 10.81 14.79 9.55
C LYS A 18 10.57 15.15 8.09
N ALA A 19 10.38 16.44 7.86
CA ALA A 19 10.21 17.06 6.56
C ALA A 19 11.26 16.53 5.56
N SER A 20 10.78 16.15 4.39
CA SER A 20 11.61 15.78 3.24
C SER A 20 12.37 17.02 2.75
N TYR A 21 13.57 17.25 3.30
CA TYR A 21 14.54 18.12 2.65
C TYR A 21 14.94 17.46 1.33
N LYS A 22 14.64 18.13 0.23
CA LYS A 22 15.10 17.78 -1.12
C LYS A 22 16.63 17.75 -1.09
N GLN A 23 17.23 16.56 -1.00
CA GLN A 23 18.69 16.39 -1.03
C GLN A 23 19.14 16.54 -2.48
N ASP A 24 20.03 17.51 -2.74
CA ASP A 24 20.65 17.68 -4.04
C ASP A 24 21.50 16.44 -4.37
N THR A 25 21.22 15.79 -5.49
CA THR A 25 21.96 14.60 -5.96
C THR A 25 22.88 14.99 -7.10
N THR A 26 24.19 14.76 -6.95
CA THR A 26 25.13 14.88 -8.07
C THR A 26 25.06 13.60 -8.90
N ILE A 27 24.89 13.75 -10.21
CA ILE A 27 24.83 12.66 -11.17
C ILE A 27 26.05 12.78 -12.07
N VAL A 28 26.91 11.77 -12.05
CA VAL A 28 28.05 11.68 -12.96
C VAL A 28 27.79 10.54 -13.94
N GLU A 29 27.70 10.87 -15.23
CA GLU A 29 27.50 9.91 -16.30
C GLU A 29 28.71 9.90 -17.23
N PHE A 30 29.32 8.73 -17.43
CA PHE A 30 30.44 8.58 -18.36
C PHE A 30 30.48 7.16 -18.92
N THR A 31 31.20 6.99 -20.03
CA THR A 31 31.43 5.67 -20.64
C THR A 31 32.82 5.18 -20.24
N ASP A 32 32.88 4.05 -19.54
CA ASP A 32 34.15 3.45 -19.14
C ASP A 32 34.65 2.49 -20.22
N ARG A 33 35.87 2.71 -20.71
CA ARG A 33 36.50 1.85 -21.73
C ARG A 33 36.95 0.49 -21.17
N GLY A 34 37.27 0.39 -19.89
CA GLY A 34 37.69 -0.84 -19.23
C GLY A 34 36.53 -1.81 -19.02
N VAL A 35 35.36 -1.29 -18.62
CA VAL A 35 34.15 -2.11 -18.37
C VAL A 35 33.20 -2.15 -19.57
N LYS A 36 33.51 -1.44 -20.67
CA LYS A 36 32.71 -1.31 -21.91
C LYS A 36 31.23 -0.95 -21.70
N LYS A 37 30.88 -0.42 -20.53
CA LYS A 37 29.52 -0.04 -20.12
C LYS A 37 29.45 1.46 -19.86
N ARG A 38 28.26 2.03 -20.03
CA ARG A 38 27.97 3.41 -19.60
C ARG A 38 27.55 3.37 -18.14
N VAL A 39 28.23 4.17 -17.32
CA VAL A 39 28.08 4.15 -15.87
C VAL A 39 27.50 5.48 -15.40
N THR A 40 26.42 5.41 -14.62
CA THR A 40 25.81 6.54 -13.92
C THR A 40 26.03 6.38 -12.43
N VAL A 41 26.68 7.35 -11.81
CA VAL A 41 26.95 7.37 -10.37
C VAL A 41 26.09 8.46 -9.73
N TYR A 42 25.30 8.06 -8.74
CA TYR A 42 24.48 8.95 -7.93
C TYR A 42 25.13 9.11 -6.55
N THR A 43 25.31 10.35 -6.10
CA THR A 43 25.78 10.66 -4.76
C THR A 43 24.95 11.78 -4.12
N SER A 44 24.70 11.67 -2.81
CA SER A 44 23.97 12.67 -2.02
C SER A 44 24.95 13.67 -1.42
N SER A 45 25.36 14.71 -2.17
CA SER A 45 26.15 15.82 -1.60
C SER A 45 26.15 17.10 -2.44
N LYS A 46 26.41 18.23 -1.77
CA LYS A 46 26.44 19.61 -2.27
C LYS A 46 27.87 20.15 -2.48
N LYS A 47 28.89 19.28 -2.48
CA LYS A 47 30.31 19.66 -2.60
C LYS A 47 30.72 19.55 -4.07
N ASP A 48 31.20 20.65 -4.64
CA ASP A 48 31.75 20.66 -6.01
C ASP A 48 32.89 19.65 -6.10
N PHE A 49 32.66 18.62 -6.89
CA PHE A 49 33.56 17.50 -7.03
C PHE A 49 34.33 17.65 -8.34
N GLU A 50 35.64 17.89 -8.27
CA GLU A 50 36.48 18.00 -9.47
C GLU A 50 36.62 16.62 -10.14
N LEU A 51 36.00 16.49 -11.31
CA LEU A 51 36.09 15.26 -12.11
C LEU A 51 37.54 15.06 -12.60
N PRO A 52 38.11 13.85 -12.48
CA PRO A 52 39.43 13.57 -13.01
C PRO A 52 39.45 13.74 -14.53
N ARG A 53 40.56 14.25 -15.09
CA ARG A 53 40.73 14.43 -16.55
C ARG A 53 40.47 13.14 -17.34
N ASN A 54 40.76 11.98 -16.75
CA ASN A 54 40.44 10.67 -17.30
C ASN A 54 39.27 10.04 -16.53
N LEU A 55 38.09 10.06 -17.15
CA LEU A 55 36.84 9.46 -16.65
C LEU A 55 36.90 7.92 -16.75
N ASN A 56 37.38 7.28 -15.68
CA ASN A 56 37.31 5.85 -15.43
C ASN A 56 36.64 5.63 -14.06
N LEU A 57 35.83 4.59 -13.93
CA LEU A 57 35.08 4.23 -12.73
C LEU A 57 35.98 4.08 -11.51
N GLU A 58 37.17 3.52 -11.67
CA GLU A 58 38.10 3.40 -10.56
C GLU A 58 38.53 4.79 -10.03
N ASN A 59 38.81 5.72 -10.95
CA ASN A 59 39.23 7.08 -10.62
C ASN A 59 38.07 7.88 -10.02
N VAL A 60 36.86 7.76 -10.59
CA VAL A 60 35.66 8.46 -10.09
C VAL A 60 35.28 7.97 -8.69
N LEU A 61 35.38 6.67 -8.42
CA LEU A 61 35.12 6.14 -7.07
C LEU A 61 36.23 6.49 -6.08
N LYS A 62 37.49 6.56 -6.53
CA LYS A 62 38.63 6.99 -5.70
C LYS A 62 38.40 8.40 -5.19
N THR A 63 38.02 9.29 -6.09
CA THR A 63 37.82 10.69 -5.78
C THR A 63 36.53 10.94 -4.99
N MET A 64 35.56 10.03 -5.06
CA MET A 64 34.38 10.00 -4.17
C MET A 64 34.66 9.41 -2.78
N GLY A 65 35.90 8.99 -2.48
CA GLY A 65 36.30 8.51 -1.15
C GLY A 65 35.90 7.07 -0.86
N VAL A 66 35.70 6.23 -1.89
CA VAL A 66 35.41 4.79 -1.73
C VAL A 66 36.71 4.03 -1.49
N ASP A 67 36.70 3.12 -0.51
CA ASP A 67 37.87 2.32 -0.17
C ASP A 67 38.34 1.41 -1.33
N SER A 68 39.64 1.12 -1.38
CA SER A 68 40.26 0.34 -2.45
C SER A 68 39.71 -1.10 -2.55
N SER A 69 39.27 -1.69 -1.44
CA SER A 69 38.68 -3.03 -1.42
C SER A 69 37.28 -3.04 -2.07
N GLU A 70 36.46 -2.04 -1.77
CA GLU A 70 35.11 -1.90 -2.33
C GLU A 70 35.14 -1.48 -3.81
N ARG A 71 36.10 -0.65 -4.21
CA ARG A 71 36.30 -0.30 -5.63
C ARG A 71 36.61 -1.52 -6.49
N LYS A 72 37.50 -2.40 -6.02
CA LYS A 72 37.81 -3.66 -6.73
C LYS A 72 36.61 -4.58 -6.83
N LYS A 73 35.80 -4.71 -5.77
CA LYS A 73 34.56 -5.50 -5.79
C LYS A 73 33.54 -4.93 -6.79
N ALA A 74 33.38 -3.61 -6.84
CA ALA A 74 32.47 -2.96 -7.78
C ALA A 74 32.88 -3.17 -9.25
N LEU A 75 34.18 -3.10 -9.55
CA LEU A 75 34.71 -3.36 -10.89
C LEU A 75 34.47 -4.80 -11.34
N ILE A 76 34.68 -5.78 -10.45
CA ILE A 76 34.44 -7.20 -10.75
C ILE A 76 32.95 -7.46 -11.00
N LEU A 77 32.06 -6.90 -10.16
CA LEU A 77 30.61 -7.10 -10.28
C LEU A 77 30.02 -6.48 -11.56
N ILE A 78 30.58 -5.36 -12.05
CA ILE A 78 30.11 -4.73 -13.30
C ILE A 78 30.74 -5.41 -14.54
N GLY A 79 31.97 -5.91 -14.40
CA GLY A 79 32.70 -6.60 -15.46
C GLY A 79 32.28 -8.05 -15.70
N GLN A 80 31.44 -8.64 -14.82
CA GLN A 80 30.96 -9.99 -14.98
C GLN A 80 29.90 -10.05 -16.11
N ASP A 81 30.31 -10.61 -17.24
CA ASP A 81 29.57 -10.58 -18.50
C ASP A 81 28.27 -11.39 -18.39
N GLY A 82 27.10 -10.73 -18.52
CA GLY A 82 25.80 -11.41 -18.50
C GLY A 82 24.58 -10.56 -18.12
N ALA A 83 24.76 -9.43 -17.42
CA ALA A 83 23.64 -8.58 -17.00
C ALA A 83 23.54 -7.29 -17.82
N LYS A 84 22.36 -7.08 -18.43
CA LYS A 84 22.03 -5.88 -19.24
C LYS A 84 22.01 -4.59 -18.43
N GLN A 85 21.84 -4.69 -17.11
CA GLN A 85 21.91 -3.56 -16.18
C GLN A 85 22.36 -4.03 -14.80
N ASP A 86 23.48 -3.50 -14.33
CA ASP A 86 24.00 -3.77 -12.99
C ASP A 86 23.77 -2.57 -12.09
N THR A 87 23.21 -2.79 -10.90
CA THR A 87 23.06 -1.74 -9.88
C THR A 87 23.81 -2.14 -8.63
N ILE A 88 24.78 -1.33 -8.23
CA ILE A 88 25.61 -1.55 -7.05
C ILE A 88 25.41 -0.40 -6.08
N LEU A 89 25.29 -0.73 -4.79
CA LEU A 89 25.24 0.22 -3.69
C LEU A 89 26.57 0.11 -2.94
N LEU A 90 27.27 1.23 -2.81
CA LEU A 90 28.53 1.35 -2.09
C LEU A 90 28.40 2.42 -1.01
N VAL A 91 29.26 2.37 -0.01
CA VAL A 91 29.33 3.38 1.05
C VAL A 91 30.72 4.00 1.01
N ALA A 92 30.80 5.31 0.82
CA ALA A 92 32.07 6.03 0.91
C ALA A 92 32.59 6.01 2.35
N SER A 93 33.91 6.20 2.52
CA SER A 93 34.57 6.22 3.84
C SER A 93 34.01 7.27 4.81
N ASP A 94 33.30 8.28 4.31
CA ASP A 94 32.61 9.30 5.11
C ASP A 94 31.13 8.99 5.39
N GLY A 95 30.68 7.76 5.11
CA GLY A 95 29.33 7.27 5.38
C GLY A 95 28.28 7.62 4.32
N ARG A 96 28.67 8.20 3.18
CA ARG A 96 27.75 8.53 2.08
C ARG A 96 27.39 7.30 1.24
N ASN A 97 26.11 7.18 0.91
CA ASN A 97 25.64 6.13 -0.01
C ASN A 97 25.88 6.54 -1.47
N ILE A 98 26.56 5.68 -2.21
CA ILE A 98 26.84 5.84 -3.64
C ILE A 98 26.09 4.73 -4.38
N LYS A 99 25.23 5.12 -5.33
CA LYS A 99 24.54 4.16 -6.21
C LYS A 99 25.17 4.22 -7.59
N ILE A 100 25.65 3.08 -8.07
CA ILE A 100 26.20 2.92 -9.41
C ILE A 100 25.19 2.14 -10.24
N VAL A 101 24.87 2.65 -11.43
CA VAL A 101 24.08 1.95 -12.42
C VAL A 101 24.92 1.82 -13.68
N ALA A 102 25.31 0.61 -14.04
CA ALA A 102 26.01 0.32 -15.29
C ALA A 102 25.01 -0.27 -16.30
N ARG A 103 25.02 0.25 -17.52
CA ARG A 103 24.20 -0.22 -18.63
C ARG A 103 25.05 -0.45 -19.87
N ASP A 104 24.64 -1.38 -20.71
CA ASP A 104 25.28 -1.56 -22.00
C ASP A 104 25.13 -0.31 -22.86
N ALA A 105 26.23 0.09 -23.52
CA ALA A 105 26.29 1.31 -24.31
C ALA A 105 25.26 1.34 -25.47
N ARG A 106 24.69 0.19 -25.85
CA ARG A 106 23.68 0.05 -26.90
C ARG A 106 22.25 0.41 -26.46
N ASP A 107 21.98 0.50 -25.15
CA ASP A 107 20.60 0.58 -24.63
C ASP A 107 20.05 2.02 -24.44
N GLN A 108 20.81 3.06 -24.77
CA GLN A 108 20.37 4.47 -24.61
C GLN A 108 19.63 5.09 -25.80
N LEU A 109 19.51 4.43 -26.95
CA LEU A 109 18.70 4.96 -28.05
C LEU A 109 17.19 4.92 -27.79
N SER A 110 16.72 4.39 -26.65
CA SER A 110 15.30 4.12 -26.43
C SER A 110 14.60 4.86 -25.28
N LYS A 111 15.24 5.78 -24.54
CA LYS A 111 14.55 6.56 -23.50
C LYS A 111 15.29 7.83 -23.03
N ARG A 112 15.10 8.93 -23.75
CA ARG A 112 15.05 10.33 -23.27
C ARG A 112 13.62 10.79 -23.50
N ASP A 113 12.90 11.58 -22.72
CA ASP A 113 13.06 12.26 -21.44
C ASP A 113 11.62 12.58 -21.01
N THR A 114 11.20 12.33 -19.76
CA THR A 114 10.08 13.06 -19.14
C THR A 114 10.27 13.15 -17.63
N LEU A 115 11.20 14.00 -17.22
CA LEU A 115 11.14 14.70 -15.93
C LEU A 115 11.44 16.18 -16.20
N ARG A 116 10.43 16.92 -16.64
CA ARG A 116 10.43 18.37 -16.51
C ARG A 116 8.99 18.87 -16.40
N ASN A 117 8.59 19.15 -15.16
CA ASN A 117 7.49 20.05 -14.85
C ASN A 117 7.98 21.49 -15.05
N GLY A 118 7.18 22.34 -15.67
CA GLY A 118 7.49 23.76 -15.83
C GLY A 118 6.72 24.42 -16.95
N ASN A 119 5.53 24.89 -16.59
CA ASN A 119 4.76 25.99 -17.17
C ASN A 119 4.13 25.83 -18.56
N ASN A 120 2.80 25.96 -18.52
CA ASN A 120 1.91 26.61 -19.47
C ASN A 120 2.65 27.37 -20.57
N ASP A 121 2.27 27.12 -21.82
CA ASP A 121 1.84 28.17 -22.73
C ASP A 121 0.95 27.60 -23.84
N HIS A 122 0.15 28.52 -24.33
CA HIS A 122 -1.08 28.46 -25.11
C HIS A 122 -0.97 27.80 -26.50
N TRP A 123 -2.10 27.20 -26.93
CA TRP A 123 -2.79 27.34 -28.24
C TRP A 123 -1.94 27.31 -29.52
N SER A 124 -2.27 26.55 -30.58
CA SER A 124 -3.56 26.55 -31.27
C SER A 124 -3.57 25.37 -32.25
N ARG A 125 -4.70 24.66 -32.37
CA ARG A 125 -5.01 23.89 -33.56
C ARG A 125 -5.58 24.84 -34.60
N SER A 126 -5.07 24.77 -35.82
CA SER A 126 -5.78 25.22 -37.01
C SER A 126 -5.64 24.12 -38.07
N ASP A 127 -6.79 23.54 -38.41
CA ASP A 127 -7.00 22.67 -39.56
C ASP A 127 -6.69 23.38 -40.88
N ARG A 128 -6.25 22.61 -41.89
CA ARG A 128 -6.66 22.70 -43.31
C ARG A 128 -5.93 21.66 -44.17
N ASN A 129 -6.71 20.66 -44.57
CA ASN A 129 -7.03 20.21 -45.93
C ASN A 129 -6.07 20.44 -47.13
N ASP A 130 -6.09 19.37 -47.95
CA ASP A 130 -6.11 19.29 -49.42
C ASP A 130 -4.81 19.07 -50.22
N ASP A 131 -4.91 17.96 -50.98
CA ASP A 131 -4.54 17.69 -52.37
C ASP A 131 -3.10 17.38 -52.83
N ASP A 132 -3.03 16.20 -53.45
CA ASP A 132 -2.38 15.77 -54.71
C ASP A 132 -0.85 15.75 -54.88
N ASP A 133 -0.43 14.54 -55.28
CA ASP A 133 0.59 14.16 -56.27
C ASP A 133 1.88 15.01 -56.37
N ASP A 134 3.02 14.40 -56.03
CA ASP A 134 4.01 14.06 -57.07
C ASP A 134 5.14 13.15 -56.54
N ASP A 135 5.64 12.33 -57.45
CA ASP A 135 6.69 11.33 -57.26
C ASP A 135 8.02 11.95 -56.81
N ASN A 136 8.57 11.48 -55.68
CA ASN A 136 10.02 11.42 -55.55
C ASN A 136 10.50 10.27 -54.67
N ARG A 137 11.42 9.51 -55.28
CA ARG A 137 12.11 8.36 -54.70
C ARG A 137 13.05 8.84 -53.59
N ASP A 138 12.61 8.69 -52.35
CA ASP A 138 13.53 8.62 -51.22
C ASP A 138 13.28 7.36 -50.41
N ASN A 139 14.37 6.60 -50.32
CA ASN A 139 14.50 5.35 -49.61
C ASN A 139 14.45 5.59 -48.09
N ASP A 140 13.26 5.91 -47.57
CA ASP A 140 13.05 6.00 -46.12
C ASP A 140 12.56 4.63 -45.63
N SER A 141 13.48 3.86 -45.06
CA SER A 141 13.16 2.66 -44.31
C SER A 141 12.26 3.05 -43.14
N LYS A 142 10.94 3.07 -43.37
CA LYS A 142 9.95 3.22 -42.31
C LYS A 142 10.20 2.12 -41.31
N TYR A 143 10.84 2.48 -40.19
CA TYR A 143 10.86 1.69 -38.97
C TYR A 143 9.41 1.51 -38.55
N VAL A 144 8.76 0.48 -39.08
CA VAL A 144 7.49 -0.02 -38.58
C VAL A 144 7.81 -0.54 -37.19
N LYS A 145 7.59 0.31 -36.16
CA LYS A 145 7.64 -0.13 -34.77
C LYS A 145 6.76 -1.38 -34.70
N PRO A 146 7.29 -2.55 -34.32
CA PRO A 146 6.46 -3.73 -34.19
C PRO A 146 5.36 -3.35 -33.21
N LYS A 147 4.11 -3.33 -33.68
CA LYS A 147 2.94 -3.18 -32.81
C LYS A 147 3.11 -4.29 -31.78
N LYS A 148 3.49 -3.92 -30.55
CA LYS A 148 3.50 -4.88 -29.43
C LYS A 148 2.12 -5.50 -29.45
N LYS A 149 2.04 -6.80 -29.77
CA LYS A 149 0.80 -7.56 -29.62
C LYS A 149 0.25 -7.16 -28.25
N PRO A 150 -1.03 -6.74 -28.13
CA PRO A 150 -1.59 -6.42 -26.82
C PRO A 150 -1.48 -7.68 -25.99
N GLY A 151 -0.43 -7.78 -25.18
CA GLY A 151 -0.26 -8.91 -24.29
C GLY A 151 -1.48 -8.89 -23.39
N ASN A 152 -2.23 -9.98 -23.37
CA ASN A 152 -3.47 -10.15 -22.62
C ASN A 152 -3.31 -9.53 -21.22
N SER A 153 -3.75 -8.29 -21.07
CA SER A 153 -3.46 -7.51 -19.88
C SER A 153 -4.49 -7.92 -18.84
N ARG A 154 -4.13 -8.91 -18.02
CA ARG A 154 -4.99 -9.45 -16.95
C ARG A 154 -5.80 -8.35 -16.27
N PHE A 155 -7.10 -8.59 -16.09
CA PHE A 155 -7.98 -7.63 -15.42
C PHE A 155 -7.50 -7.35 -14.00
N PHE A 156 -7.10 -8.41 -13.27
CA PHE A 156 -6.57 -8.37 -11.91
C PHE A 156 -5.04 -8.45 -11.86
N SER A 157 -4.41 -7.56 -11.08
CA SER A 157 -2.97 -7.63 -10.75
C SER A 157 -2.69 -8.87 -9.89
N ARG A 158 -1.47 -9.45 -9.95
CA ARG A 158 -1.10 -10.60 -9.08
C ARG A 158 -1.13 -10.25 -7.60
N THR A 159 -0.71 -9.03 -7.28
CA THR A 159 -0.64 -8.48 -5.93
C THR A 159 -1.39 -7.17 -5.91
N ASP A 160 -2.09 -6.93 -4.82
CA ASP A 160 -2.96 -5.79 -4.63
C ASP A 160 -2.92 -5.35 -3.17
N PHE A 161 -3.04 -4.05 -2.95
CA PHE A 161 -3.09 -3.47 -1.62
C PHE A 161 -4.41 -2.71 -1.50
N GLY A 162 -5.21 -3.05 -0.49
CA GLY A 162 -6.49 -2.42 -0.25
C GLY A 162 -6.44 -1.57 1.01
N PHE A 163 -6.81 -0.30 0.88
CA PHE A 163 -7.09 0.56 2.02
C PHE A 163 -8.60 0.73 2.18
N TYR A 164 -9.17 0.13 3.23
CA TYR A 164 -10.61 0.14 3.48
C TYR A 164 -10.96 1.23 4.47
N LEU A 165 -11.97 2.03 4.13
CA LEU A 165 -12.58 3.03 4.97
C LEU A 165 -14.09 2.81 4.98
N GLY A 166 -14.67 2.61 6.15
CA GLY A 166 -16.11 2.38 6.25
C GLY A 166 -16.71 2.91 7.54
N LEU A 167 -18.01 2.70 7.67
CA LEU A 167 -18.80 2.97 8.85
C LEU A 167 -19.32 1.65 9.39
N ASN A 168 -19.16 1.47 10.70
CA ASN A 168 -19.63 0.30 11.42
C ASN A 168 -20.97 0.60 12.08
N ASN A 169 -21.84 -0.39 12.05
CA ASN A 169 -23.05 -0.39 12.85
C ASN A 169 -23.37 -1.81 13.31
N TRP A 170 -24.37 -1.96 14.17
CA TRP A 170 -24.82 -3.26 14.65
C TRP A 170 -26.33 -3.44 14.49
N THR A 171 -26.78 -4.68 14.56
CA THR A 171 -28.18 -5.10 14.44
C THR A 171 -28.45 -6.31 15.32
N ASN A 172 -29.73 -6.67 15.48
CA ASN A 172 -30.19 -7.88 16.19
C ASN A 172 -29.86 -7.91 17.69
N GLY A 173 -29.48 -6.77 18.26
CA GLY A 173 -29.21 -6.62 19.68
C GLY A 173 -30.48 -6.52 20.53
N PRO A 174 -30.41 -6.87 21.82
CA PRO A 174 -31.45 -6.56 22.79
C PRO A 174 -31.65 -5.05 22.93
N SER A 175 -32.83 -4.62 23.39
CA SER A 175 -33.16 -3.19 23.61
C SER A 175 -32.29 -2.48 24.65
N THR A 176 -31.52 -3.24 25.45
CA THR A 176 -30.53 -2.74 26.41
C THR A 176 -29.24 -2.25 25.75
N VAL A 177 -29.01 -2.61 24.48
CA VAL A 177 -27.84 -2.16 23.72
C VAL A 177 -28.11 -0.75 23.17
N PRO A 178 -27.25 0.24 23.46
CA PRO A 178 -27.44 1.59 22.97
C PRO A 178 -27.32 1.65 21.44
N SER A 179 -27.83 2.72 20.83
CA SER A 179 -27.51 3.02 19.44
C SER A 179 -26.05 3.47 19.30
N LEU A 180 -25.48 3.27 18.11
CA LEU A 180 -24.15 3.77 17.76
C LEU A 180 -24.23 5.11 17.05
N GLN A 181 -23.27 5.99 17.33
CA GLN A 181 -23.05 7.18 16.54
C GLN A 181 -22.43 6.80 15.19
N THR A 182 -23.25 6.75 14.14
CA THR A 182 -22.89 6.28 12.80
C THR A 182 -21.59 6.91 12.25
N TRP A 183 -21.44 8.24 12.33
CA TRP A 183 -20.22 8.93 11.86
C TRP A 183 -18.99 8.73 12.75
N GLY A 184 -19.23 8.36 14.00
CA GLY A 184 -18.22 8.11 15.02
C GLY A 184 -17.66 6.69 14.98
N SER A 185 -18.47 5.74 14.51
CA SER A 185 -18.20 4.31 14.38
C SER A 185 -17.56 4.02 13.02
N ARG A 186 -16.23 3.99 12.98
CA ARG A 186 -15.44 3.90 11.74
C ARG A 186 -14.74 2.56 11.62
N PHE A 187 -14.73 2.04 10.41
CA PHE A 187 -13.93 0.91 9.99
C PHE A 187 -12.68 1.38 9.25
N ILE A 188 -11.53 0.84 9.61
CA ILE A 188 -10.29 1.02 8.87
C ILE A 188 -9.65 -0.35 8.71
N ALA A 189 -9.27 -0.75 7.49
CA ALA A 189 -8.49 -1.97 7.30
C ALA A 189 -7.41 -1.82 6.23
N LEU A 190 -6.31 -2.53 6.45
CA LEU A 190 -5.19 -2.66 5.53
C LEU A 190 -5.15 -4.10 5.05
N SER A 191 -5.34 -4.32 3.75
CA SER A 191 -5.42 -5.66 3.17
C SER A 191 -4.30 -5.86 2.16
N PHE A 192 -3.51 -6.93 2.34
CA PHE A 192 -2.46 -7.34 1.42
C PHE A 192 -2.97 -8.54 0.63
N GLN A 193 -3.40 -8.32 -0.60
CA GLN A 193 -4.13 -9.30 -1.38
C GLN A 193 -3.26 -9.89 -2.49
N ARG A 194 -3.46 -11.18 -2.75
CA ARG A 194 -2.98 -11.87 -3.95
C ARG A 194 -4.18 -12.34 -4.75
N ASN A 195 -4.10 -12.17 -6.06
CA ASN A 195 -5.15 -12.60 -6.98
C ASN A 195 -4.63 -13.78 -7.81
N ALA A 196 -5.23 -14.94 -7.62
CA ALA A 196 -5.07 -16.10 -8.48
C ALA A 196 -6.11 -16.02 -9.60
N THR A 197 -5.71 -15.52 -10.77
CA THR A 197 -6.56 -15.52 -11.97
C THR A 197 -6.80 -16.96 -12.41
N LEU A 198 -8.06 -17.40 -12.37
CA LEU A 198 -8.49 -18.74 -12.72
C LEU A 198 -8.93 -18.82 -14.19
N VAL A 199 -9.64 -17.79 -14.67
CA VAL A 199 -10.05 -17.67 -16.07
C VAL A 199 -9.69 -16.28 -16.57
N ASN A 200 -9.05 -16.22 -17.73
CA ASN A 200 -8.75 -14.99 -18.45
C ASN A 200 -9.49 -15.03 -19.79
N GLY A 201 -10.68 -14.43 -19.82
CA GLY A 201 -11.59 -14.46 -20.95
C GLY A 201 -11.60 -13.12 -21.68
N LYS A 202 -12.07 -13.10 -22.93
CA LYS A 202 -12.17 -11.85 -23.73
C LYS A 202 -13.25 -10.86 -23.24
N GLN A 203 -14.09 -11.29 -22.29
CA GLN A 203 -15.24 -10.52 -21.80
C GLN A 203 -15.30 -10.53 -20.27
N VAL A 204 -15.05 -11.70 -19.67
CA VAL A 204 -15.08 -11.91 -18.23
C VAL A 204 -13.78 -12.55 -17.76
N ASP A 205 -13.16 -11.92 -16.78
CA ASP A 205 -12.03 -12.43 -16.02
C ASP A 205 -12.50 -12.89 -14.64
N PHE A 206 -11.98 -14.05 -14.21
CA PHE A 206 -12.29 -14.63 -12.91
C PHE A 206 -11.02 -14.79 -12.09
N ALA A 207 -11.02 -14.29 -10.86
CA ALA A 207 -9.89 -14.41 -9.94
C ALA A 207 -10.34 -14.75 -8.53
N LEU A 208 -9.59 -15.65 -7.89
CA LEU A 208 -9.67 -15.88 -6.46
C LEU A 208 -8.69 -14.94 -5.75
N THR A 209 -9.21 -14.08 -4.90
CA THR A 209 -8.44 -13.14 -4.10
C THR A 209 -8.34 -13.60 -2.67
N TYR A 210 -7.14 -13.62 -2.12
CA TYR A 210 -6.89 -14.00 -0.74
C TYR A 210 -5.69 -13.24 -0.18
N GLY A 211 -5.65 -13.09 1.13
CA GLY A 211 -4.47 -12.53 1.79
C GLY A 211 -4.79 -11.92 3.15
N PRO A 212 -3.77 -11.65 3.97
CA PRO A 212 -3.96 -11.14 5.31
C PRO A 212 -4.46 -9.69 5.28
N GLU A 213 -5.30 -9.37 6.26
CA GLU A 213 -5.84 -8.04 6.49
C GLU A 213 -5.80 -7.70 7.97
N ILE A 214 -5.39 -6.48 8.30
CA ILE A 214 -5.49 -5.95 9.66
C ILE A 214 -6.62 -4.93 9.68
N ALA A 215 -7.60 -5.13 10.55
CA ALA A 215 -8.77 -4.28 10.67
C ALA A 215 -8.88 -3.65 12.07
N TRP A 216 -9.34 -2.40 12.09
CA TRP A 216 -9.72 -1.65 13.27
C TRP A 216 -11.19 -1.28 13.18
N ASN A 217 -12.00 -1.96 13.98
CA ASN A 217 -13.41 -1.67 14.16
C ASN A 217 -13.58 -0.67 15.30
N ASN A 218 -14.02 0.55 15.00
CA ASN A 218 -14.38 1.52 16.03
C ASN A 218 -15.90 1.56 16.17
N PHE A 219 -16.39 1.34 17.38
CA PHE A 219 -17.79 1.49 17.77
C PHE A 219 -17.90 2.66 18.74
N MET A 220 -18.61 3.71 18.34
CA MET A 220 -18.84 4.89 19.16
C MET A 220 -20.28 4.88 19.67
N PHE A 221 -20.47 4.80 20.98
CA PHE A 221 -21.82 4.76 21.55
C PHE A 221 -22.46 6.14 21.54
N GLU A 222 -23.78 6.17 21.38
CA GLU A 222 -24.57 7.39 21.46
C GLU A 222 -24.79 7.82 22.92
N GLY A 223 -24.87 9.13 23.14
CA GLY A 223 -25.12 9.71 24.45
C GLY A 223 -23.97 9.54 25.45
N ASN A 224 -24.33 9.31 26.71
CA ASN A 224 -23.40 9.25 27.83
C ASN A 224 -23.10 7.82 28.30
N THR A 225 -23.22 6.86 27.38
CA THR A 225 -23.15 5.43 27.69
C THR A 225 -21.73 4.89 27.46
N TYR A 226 -21.29 4.00 28.32
CA TYR A 226 -20.04 3.27 28.14
C TYR A 226 -20.26 1.79 28.38
N ILE A 227 -19.46 0.98 27.69
CA ILE A 227 -19.41 -0.45 27.93
C ILE A 227 -18.54 -0.72 29.16
N ASP A 228 -18.99 -1.57 30.05
CA ASP A 228 -18.20 -2.07 31.17
C ASP A 228 -18.36 -3.59 31.30
N HIS A 229 -17.38 -4.23 31.91
CA HIS A 229 -17.41 -5.67 32.17
C HIS A 229 -17.53 -5.90 33.68
N THR A 230 -18.73 -5.70 34.22
CA THR A 230 -19.01 -5.81 35.66
C THR A 230 -19.59 -7.19 35.98
N THR A 231 -19.05 -7.87 36.99
CA THR A 231 -19.57 -9.19 37.45
C THR A 231 -19.63 -10.26 36.34
N GLU A 232 -18.59 -10.33 35.51
CA GLU A 232 -18.44 -11.27 34.39
C GLU A 232 -19.42 -11.09 33.21
N GLN A 233 -20.37 -10.15 33.30
CA GLN A 233 -21.29 -9.78 32.23
C GLN A 233 -20.96 -8.41 31.65
N VAL A 234 -21.17 -8.26 30.34
CA VAL A 234 -21.05 -6.99 29.63
C VAL A 234 -22.32 -6.18 29.84
N GLU A 235 -22.15 -4.96 30.30
CA GLU A 235 -23.24 -4.02 30.50
C GLU A 235 -22.93 -2.66 29.88
N PHE A 236 -23.98 -1.98 29.46
CA PHE A 236 -23.92 -0.61 28.96
C PHE A 236 -24.43 0.32 30.06
N LEU A 237 -23.51 1.03 30.70
CA LEU A 237 -23.81 1.90 31.85
C LEU A 237 -23.81 3.37 31.40
N VAL A 238 -24.68 4.16 32.02
CA VAL A 238 -24.68 5.62 31.83
C VAL A 238 -23.70 6.24 32.82
N ALA A 239 -22.77 7.05 32.33
CA ALA A 239 -21.82 7.72 33.21
C ALA A 239 -22.51 8.85 34.01
N ASN A 240 -22.19 8.94 35.30
CA ASN A 240 -22.68 10.04 36.16
C ASN A 240 -22.10 11.41 35.76
N LYS A 241 -20.93 11.41 35.10
CA LYS A 241 -20.31 12.61 34.53
C LYS A 241 -20.52 12.62 33.02
N GLY A 242 -20.68 13.80 32.44
CA GLY A 242 -20.82 13.94 30.98
C GLY A 242 -19.59 13.42 30.23
N LEU A 243 -19.80 12.53 29.27
CA LEU A 243 -18.80 12.01 28.35
C LEU A 243 -18.92 12.76 27.02
N LYS A 244 -17.80 13.30 26.56
CA LYS A 244 -17.69 13.93 25.25
C LYS A 244 -17.48 12.90 24.14
N ARG A 245 -16.78 11.80 24.44
CA ARG A 245 -16.54 10.70 23.50
C ARG A 245 -16.39 9.38 24.26
N THR A 246 -17.10 8.37 23.78
CA THR A 246 -17.07 7.00 24.30
C THR A 246 -16.89 6.06 23.09
N LYS A 247 -15.84 5.25 23.09
CA LYS A 247 -15.54 4.35 21.98
C LYS A 247 -15.03 3.00 22.47
N LEU A 248 -15.49 1.93 21.84
CA LEU A 248 -14.89 0.62 21.89
C LEU A 248 -14.15 0.38 20.57
N VAL A 249 -12.88 0.00 20.65
CA VAL A 249 -12.06 -0.29 19.48
C VAL A 249 -11.60 -1.73 19.54
N GLU A 250 -11.93 -2.47 18.48
CA GLU A 250 -11.53 -3.85 18.28
C GLU A 250 -10.52 -3.91 17.14
N THR A 251 -9.36 -4.52 17.39
CA THR A 251 -8.32 -4.75 16.38
C THR A 251 -8.26 -6.25 16.08
N SER A 252 -8.37 -6.61 14.81
CA SER A 252 -8.39 -8.00 14.35
C SER A 252 -7.46 -8.23 13.16
N LEU A 253 -7.00 -9.47 13.06
CA LEU A 253 -6.29 -10.01 11.91
C LEU A 253 -7.26 -10.92 11.15
N ASN A 254 -7.58 -10.55 9.93
CA ASN A 254 -8.52 -11.24 9.06
C ASN A 254 -7.81 -11.90 7.88
N LEU A 255 -8.41 -12.97 7.37
CA LEU A 255 -8.04 -13.65 6.14
C LEU A 255 -9.27 -13.69 5.22
N PRO A 256 -9.52 -12.64 4.44
CA PRO A 256 -10.54 -12.65 3.40
C PRO A 256 -10.19 -13.60 2.26
N VAL A 257 -11.22 -14.27 1.75
CA VAL A 257 -11.21 -15.07 0.52
C VAL A 257 -12.40 -14.64 -0.34
N MET A 258 -12.12 -14.13 -1.52
CA MET A 258 -13.09 -13.45 -2.39
C MET A 258 -13.02 -14.01 -3.81
N LEU A 259 -14.18 -14.32 -4.38
CA LEU A 259 -14.37 -14.59 -5.79
C LEU A 259 -14.61 -13.27 -6.52
N ASN A 260 -13.69 -12.89 -7.40
CA ASN A 260 -13.76 -11.64 -8.14
C ASN A 260 -14.02 -11.89 -9.62
N PHE A 261 -15.03 -11.19 -10.13
CA PHE A 261 -15.46 -11.15 -11.52
C PHE A 261 -15.12 -9.79 -12.10
N GLY A 262 -14.35 -9.77 -13.17
CA GLY A 262 -13.95 -8.58 -13.90
C GLY A 262 -14.59 -8.57 -15.27
N PHE A 263 -15.47 -7.60 -15.54
CA PHE A 263 -16.10 -7.41 -16.84
C PHE A 263 -15.26 -6.42 -17.64
N GLU A 264 -14.60 -6.87 -18.71
CA GLU A 264 -13.63 -6.06 -19.46
C GLU A 264 -14.29 -4.86 -20.15
N GLU A 265 -15.46 -5.06 -20.76
CA GLU A 265 -16.19 -4.06 -21.53
C GLU A 265 -16.75 -2.94 -20.64
N ALA A 266 -17.42 -3.30 -19.55
CA ALA A 266 -17.94 -2.36 -18.56
C ALA A 266 -16.87 -1.79 -17.63
N LYS A 267 -15.64 -2.35 -17.66
CA LYS A 267 -14.56 -2.08 -16.69
C LYS A 267 -15.07 -2.20 -15.24
N LEU A 268 -15.96 -3.15 -14.98
CA LEU A 268 -16.61 -3.35 -13.68
C LEU A 268 -15.97 -4.54 -12.98
N LYS A 269 -15.78 -4.42 -11.67
CA LYS A 269 -15.34 -5.48 -10.76
C LYS A 269 -16.48 -5.76 -9.78
N ILE A 270 -16.82 -7.04 -9.62
CA ILE A 270 -17.70 -7.53 -8.56
C ILE A 270 -16.95 -8.61 -7.79
N GLY A 271 -16.91 -8.49 -6.47
CA GLY A 271 -16.29 -9.45 -5.57
C GLY A 271 -17.30 -9.98 -4.58
N LEU A 272 -17.37 -11.29 -4.39
CA LEU A 272 -18.20 -11.92 -3.37
C LEU A 272 -17.37 -12.97 -2.64
N GLY A 273 -17.50 -13.03 -1.32
CA GLY A 273 -16.79 -14.02 -0.53
C GLY A 273 -17.02 -13.84 0.95
N GLY A 274 -16.04 -14.27 1.73
CA GLY A 274 -16.09 -14.18 3.18
C GLY A 274 -14.72 -14.00 3.77
N TYR A 275 -14.70 -13.83 5.08
CA TYR A 275 -13.47 -13.78 5.85
C TYR A 275 -13.62 -14.58 7.13
N ILE A 276 -12.48 -15.03 7.61
CA ILE A 276 -12.29 -15.45 8.99
C ILE A 276 -11.32 -14.48 9.64
N GLY A 277 -11.45 -14.24 10.93
CA GLY A 277 -10.66 -13.28 11.66
C GLY A 277 -10.42 -13.70 13.10
N TYR A 278 -9.29 -13.27 13.64
CA TYR A 278 -8.95 -13.42 15.04
C TYR A 278 -8.67 -12.06 15.65
N ARG A 279 -9.32 -11.78 16.77
CA ARG A 279 -9.13 -10.53 17.50
C ARG A 279 -7.78 -10.54 18.20
N ILE A 280 -6.97 -9.51 17.95
CA ILE A 280 -5.62 -9.37 18.52
C ILE A 280 -5.55 -8.29 19.61
N GLY A 281 -6.56 -7.44 19.71
CA GLY A 281 -6.59 -6.42 20.74
C GLY A 281 -7.95 -5.74 20.86
N THR A 282 -8.22 -5.23 22.04
CA THR A 282 -9.41 -4.45 22.32
C THR A 282 -9.06 -3.37 23.32
N TYR A 283 -9.63 -2.18 23.14
CA TYR A 283 -9.55 -1.13 24.12
C TYR A 283 -10.78 -0.23 24.08
N ARG A 284 -11.19 0.23 25.25
CA ARG A 284 -12.18 1.27 25.44
C ARG A 284 -11.47 2.61 25.56
N LYS A 285 -12.12 3.66 25.06
CA LYS A 285 -11.65 5.03 25.18
C LYS A 285 -12.77 5.93 25.66
N LEU A 286 -12.57 6.52 26.83
CA LEU A 286 -13.48 7.48 27.44
C LEU A 286 -12.82 8.86 27.45
N LYS A 287 -13.58 9.89 27.07
CA LYS A 287 -13.19 11.29 27.21
C LYS A 287 -14.33 12.02 27.91
N TYR A 288 -14.07 12.47 29.13
CA TYR A 288 -15.00 13.27 29.92
C TYR A 288 -15.13 14.69 29.34
N SER A 289 -16.29 15.31 29.53
CA SER A 289 -16.56 16.69 29.08
C SER A 289 -15.78 17.71 29.89
N ASP A 290 -15.63 17.47 31.20
CA ASP A 290 -15.03 18.41 32.15
C ASP A 290 -13.49 18.30 32.24
N SER A 291 -12.88 17.40 31.47
CA SER A 291 -11.43 17.25 31.46
C SER A 291 -10.87 16.98 30.07
N SER A 292 -9.63 17.41 29.85
CA SER A 292 -8.89 17.08 28.63
C SER A 292 -8.31 15.66 28.65
N LYS A 293 -8.31 15.01 29.83
CA LYS A 293 -7.78 13.66 30.05
C LYS A 293 -8.62 12.63 29.29
N LYS A 294 -7.93 11.66 28.72
CA LYS A 294 -8.52 10.52 28.00
C LYS A 294 -8.14 9.27 28.77
N GLU A 295 -9.12 8.46 29.09
CA GLU A 295 -8.92 7.15 29.68
C GLU A 295 -8.93 6.13 28.56
N ILE A 296 -7.89 5.28 28.53
CA ILE A 296 -7.78 4.18 27.57
C ILE A 296 -7.55 2.94 28.39
N ASP A 297 -8.52 2.04 28.33
CA ASP A 297 -8.53 0.81 29.11
C ASP A 297 -8.51 -0.38 28.15
N ARG A 298 -7.62 -1.34 28.43
CA ARG A 298 -7.36 -2.49 27.56
C ARG A 298 -7.93 -3.72 28.24
N ASP A 299 -9.07 -4.15 27.75
CA ASP A 299 -9.72 -5.36 28.19
C ASP A 299 -10.46 -6.01 27.01
N ASN A 300 -10.85 -7.27 27.17
CA ASN A 300 -11.57 -8.04 26.17
C ASN A 300 -13.05 -7.60 26.03
N TYR A 301 -13.63 -6.97 27.07
CA TYR A 301 -15.04 -6.54 27.11
C TYR A 301 -16.03 -7.61 26.63
N GLY A 302 -15.78 -8.87 26.99
CA GLY A 302 -16.62 -10.01 26.58
C GLY A 302 -16.77 -10.21 25.06
N LEU A 303 -15.96 -9.57 24.21
CA LEU A 303 -16.03 -9.72 22.76
C LEU A 303 -15.63 -11.14 22.33
N ASN A 304 -16.11 -11.61 21.18
CA ASN A 304 -15.73 -12.89 20.60
C ASN A 304 -14.36 -12.85 19.89
N ASP A 305 -13.46 -13.77 20.25
CA ASP A 305 -12.07 -13.80 19.74
C ASP A 305 -12.01 -14.24 18.28
N PHE A 306 -12.93 -15.11 17.87
CA PHE A 306 -13.05 -15.60 16.49
C PHE A 306 -14.21 -14.90 15.79
N ARG A 307 -13.97 -14.40 14.59
CA ARG A 307 -14.98 -13.72 13.76
C ARG A 307 -15.01 -14.33 12.38
N TYR A 308 -16.19 -14.37 11.79
CA TYR A 308 -16.37 -14.79 10.41
C TYR A 308 -17.59 -14.08 9.82
N GLY A 309 -17.51 -13.79 8.54
CA GLY A 309 -18.51 -12.96 7.88
C GLY A 309 -18.44 -13.04 6.38
N LEU A 310 -19.43 -12.41 5.75
CA LEU A 310 -19.51 -12.25 4.31
C LEU A 310 -18.96 -10.88 3.91
N THR A 311 -18.39 -10.82 2.72
CA THR A 311 -17.89 -9.58 2.11
C THR A 311 -18.34 -9.52 0.67
N ALA A 312 -18.85 -8.36 0.29
CA ALA A 312 -19.20 -8.02 -1.08
C ALA A 312 -18.44 -6.75 -1.48
N GLU A 313 -17.95 -6.71 -2.71
CA GLU A 313 -17.27 -5.57 -3.32
C GLU A 313 -17.86 -5.29 -4.70
N ILE A 314 -18.06 -4.01 -5.02
CA ILE A 314 -18.45 -3.57 -6.35
C ILE A 314 -17.75 -2.26 -6.70
N GLY A 315 -17.10 -2.21 -7.86
CA GLY A 315 -16.29 -1.07 -8.23
C GLY A 315 -15.87 -1.09 -9.68
N LYS A 316 -15.12 -0.07 -10.09
CA LYS A 316 -14.49 -0.03 -11.41
C LYS A 316 -13.14 -0.74 -11.37
N ARG A 317 -12.63 -1.19 -12.52
CA ARG A 317 -11.30 -1.82 -12.68
C ARG A 317 -10.18 -0.96 -12.09
N ARG A 318 -10.34 0.37 -12.12
CA ARG A 318 -9.44 1.34 -11.51
C ARG A 318 -10.27 2.38 -10.75
N GLY A 319 -9.83 2.72 -9.54
CA GLY A 319 -10.48 3.71 -8.69
C GLY A 319 -11.17 3.09 -7.49
N ILE A 320 -12.15 3.82 -6.98
CA ILE A 320 -12.85 3.49 -5.73
C ILE A 320 -13.74 2.26 -5.95
N THR A 321 -13.68 1.33 -4.99
CA THR A 321 -14.57 0.16 -4.92
C THR A 321 -15.43 0.29 -3.67
N PHE A 322 -16.74 0.15 -3.80
CA PHE A 322 -17.63 0.06 -2.64
C PHE A 322 -17.59 -1.35 -2.08
N PHE A 323 -17.65 -1.46 -0.75
CA PHE A 323 -17.71 -2.75 -0.09
C PHE A 323 -18.76 -2.77 1.00
N GLY A 324 -19.31 -3.95 1.23
CA GLY A 324 -20.19 -4.27 2.36
C GLY A 324 -19.67 -5.52 3.06
N ARG A 325 -19.72 -5.52 4.39
CA ARG A 325 -19.41 -6.67 5.23
C ARG A 325 -20.51 -6.90 6.23
N TYR A 326 -20.78 -8.17 6.47
CA TYR A 326 -21.73 -8.60 7.47
C TYR A 326 -21.10 -9.71 8.30
N ASP A 327 -21.00 -9.49 9.60
CA ASP A 327 -20.54 -10.50 10.54
C ASP A 327 -21.67 -11.47 10.83
N MET A 328 -21.46 -12.74 10.46
CA MET A 328 -22.44 -13.80 10.71
C MET A 328 -22.43 -14.23 12.18
N GLY A 329 -21.25 -14.16 12.82
CA GLY A 329 -21.09 -14.45 14.24
C GLY A 329 -21.49 -13.27 15.13
N GLU A 330 -21.86 -13.59 16.38
CA GLU A 330 -22.11 -12.59 17.42
C GLU A 330 -20.82 -11.81 17.74
N LEU A 331 -20.97 -10.50 17.97
CA LEU A 331 -19.87 -9.61 18.36
C LEU A 331 -19.32 -9.97 19.75
N PHE A 332 -20.22 -10.36 20.65
CA PHE A 332 -19.90 -10.77 22.01
C PHE A 332 -19.90 -12.29 22.16
N LYS A 333 -19.18 -12.81 23.16
CA LYS A 333 -19.21 -14.23 23.51
C LYS A 333 -20.62 -14.61 23.96
N SER A 334 -21.07 -15.82 23.63
CA SER A 334 -22.41 -16.28 24.03
C SER A 334 -22.59 -16.44 25.55
N SER A 335 -21.52 -16.36 26.34
CA SER A 335 -21.60 -16.21 27.80
C SER A 335 -22.18 -14.87 28.25
N GLN A 336 -22.21 -13.87 27.35
CA GLN A 336 -22.66 -12.50 27.60
C GLN A 336 -24.14 -12.37 27.26
N LYS A 337 -25.01 -12.64 28.24
CA LYS A 337 -26.46 -12.73 28.03
C LYS A 337 -27.11 -11.38 27.73
N ASN A 338 -26.59 -10.31 28.31
CA ASN A 338 -27.13 -8.95 28.19
C ASN A 338 -26.96 -8.35 26.78
N VAL A 339 -26.07 -8.93 25.97
CA VAL A 339 -25.68 -8.44 24.63
C VAL A 339 -25.71 -9.56 23.59
N ALA A 340 -26.41 -10.66 23.88
CA ALA A 340 -26.52 -11.83 23.02
C ALA A 340 -27.22 -11.48 21.68
N GLY A 341 -26.85 -12.17 20.60
CA GLY A 341 -27.42 -11.93 19.27
C GLY A 341 -26.92 -10.70 18.53
N LEU A 342 -26.13 -9.82 19.16
CA LEU A 342 -25.66 -8.60 18.52
C LEU A 342 -24.65 -8.90 17.41
N GLN A 343 -24.98 -8.50 16.18
CA GLN A 343 -24.14 -8.68 15.00
C GLN A 343 -23.71 -7.33 14.44
N ALA A 344 -22.49 -7.26 13.93
CA ALA A 344 -21.96 -6.05 13.32
C ALA A 344 -22.02 -6.12 11.78
N TRP A 345 -22.13 -4.96 11.16
CA TRP A 345 -22.03 -4.80 9.73
C TRP A 345 -21.28 -3.51 9.39
N THR A 346 -20.65 -3.52 8.22
CA THR A 346 -19.81 -2.43 7.76
C THR A 346 -20.13 -2.13 6.31
N ILE A 347 -20.23 -0.86 5.97
CA ILE A 347 -20.26 -0.40 4.57
C ILE A 347 -19.20 0.67 4.37
N GLY A 348 -18.63 0.73 3.17
CA GLY A 348 -17.61 1.72 2.91
C GLY A 348 -17.01 1.66 1.52
N ILE A 349 -15.83 2.26 1.42
CA ILE A 349 -15.02 2.32 0.22
C ILE A 349 -13.65 1.70 0.44
N ARG A 350 -13.14 1.10 -0.61
CA ARG A 350 -11.80 0.59 -0.75
C ARG A 350 -11.07 1.44 -1.78
N LEU A 351 -9.89 1.91 -1.38
CA LEU A 351 -8.95 2.68 -2.21
C LEU A 351 -7.80 1.81 -2.69
#